data_AF-A0A4U5PI04-F1
#
_entry.id   AF-A0A4U5PI04-F1
#
_cell.length_a   1.000
_cell.length_b   1.000
_cell.length_c   1.000
_cell.angle_alpha   90.00
_cell.angle_beta   90.00
_cell.angle_gamma   90.00
#
_symmetry.space_group_name_H-M   'P 1'
#
loop_
_entity.id
_entity.type
_entity.pdbx_description
1 polymer ?
#
loop_
_entity_poly.entity_id
_entity_poly.type
_entity_poly.pdbx_seq_one_letter_code
_entity_poly.pdbx_strand_id
1 'polypeptide(L)'
;MDCVPFTFVDSVAHLLPDNNLYELCDVGYGLWSKVCNRHFEKRKHYEFELMVNDEAVLAERLEEFAKLINPFARISQIRIFSGYGYDFPCQKTQLERVLDSFPRQIIKAVWFPMSLQPRETLFLRFLWKRPIRTISFSALSITDEFVDYHLLENHSLQLVRVHHASYGFMCKLIKTWTDELKQELWHESDTEEKSFFNIRDLGFEEDEWQMGLQYSAVSKSGREVTFYATQ
;
A
#
# COMPACT_ATOMS: atom_id res chain seq x y z
N MET A 1 28.82 11.91 14.80
CA MET A 1 28.45 10.53 14.39
C MET A 1 29.14 10.15 13.07
N ASP A 2 30.31 10.72 12.79
CA ASP A 2 30.90 10.70 11.44
C ASP A 2 31.97 9.62 11.24
N CYS A 3 32.23 8.81 12.26
CA CYS A 3 33.17 7.68 12.20
C CYS A 3 32.53 6.42 11.60
N VAL A 4 31.56 6.57 10.71
CA VAL A 4 30.94 5.46 9.97
C VAL A 4 31.26 5.57 8.48
N PRO A 5 31.40 4.45 7.75
CA PRO A 5 31.65 4.50 6.31
C PRO A 5 30.55 5.23 5.56
N PHE A 6 30.92 5.98 4.51
CA PHE A 6 29.96 6.65 3.61
C PHE A 6 28.87 5.67 3.12
N THR A 7 29.26 4.46 2.73
CA THR A 7 28.34 3.43 2.22
C THR A 7 27.28 3.01 3.23
N PHE A 8 27.60 3.03 4.53
CA PHE A 8 26.63 2.77 5.58
C PHE A 8 25.59 3.89 5.65
N VAL A 9 26.04 5.15 5.71
CA VAL A 9 25.17 6.33 5.74
C VAL A 9 24.29 6.39 4.50
N ASP A 10 24.87 6.16 3.32
CA ASP A 10 24.18 6.12 2.03
C ASP A 10 23.13 5.01 2.00
N SER A 11 23.44 3.81 2.53
CA SER A 11 22.47 2.72 2.63
C SER A 11 21.32 3.03 3.58
N VAL A 12 21.60 3.63 4.74
CA VAL A 12 20.56 4.08 5.69
C VAL A 12 19.67 5.11 5.03
N ALA A 13 20.27 6.13 4.40
CA ALA A 13 19.54 7.13 3.66
C ALA A 13 18.64 6.45 2.61
N HIS A 14 19.14 5.53 1.79
CA HIS A 14 18.34 4.83 0.77
C HIS A 14 17.05 4.19 1.30
N LEU A 15 17.06 3.68 2.53
CA LEU A 15 15.93 2.97 3.14
C LEU A 15 14.90 3.89 3.79
N LEU A 16 15.31 5.11 4.17
CA LEU A 16 14.43 6.03 4.87
C LEU A 16 13.41 6.70 3.93
N PRO A 17 12.15 6.86 4.37
CA PRO A 17 11.20 7.74 3.68
C PRO A 17 11.65 9.20 3.76
N ASP A 18 11.05 10.07 2.96
CA ASP A 18 11.49 11.47 2.86
C ASP A 18 11.31 12.26 4.16
N ASN A 19 10.23 11.99 4.92
CA ASN A 19 9.97 12.66 6.19
C ASN A 19 11.09 12.35 7.21
N ASN A 20 11.49 11.09 7.33
CA ASN A 20 12.59 10.69 8.22
C ASN A 20 13.97 11.10 7.67
N LEU A 21 14.11 11.21 6.34
CA LEU A 21 15.36 11.69 5.74
C LEU A 21 15.63 13.14 6.12
N TYR A 22 14.58 13.98 6.14
CA TYR A 22 14.66 15.37 6.55
C TYR A 22 15.12 15.50 8.01
N GLU A 23 14.50 14.75 8.92
CA GLU A 23 14.91 14.70 10.33
C GLU A 23 16.39 14.27 10.47
N LEU A 24 16.82 13.29 9.68
CA LEU A 24 18.21 12.83 9.69
C LEU A 24 19.21 13.86 9.13
N CYS A 25 18.79 14.72 8.19
CA CYS A 25 19.59 15.86 7.74
C CYS A 25 19.92 16.80 8.90
N ASP A 26 18.95 17.01 9.81
CA ASP A 26 19.03 18.00 10.89
C ASP A 26 19.81 17.48 12.11
N VAL A 27 19.83 16.16 12.33
CA VAL A 27 20.47 15.54 13.51
C VAL A 27 22.00 15.62 13.49
N GLY A 28 22.63 15.83 12.32
CA GLY A 28 24.09 15.72 12.20
C GLY A 28 24.74 16.73 11.27
N TYR A 29 25.75 17.45 11.78
CA TYR A 29 26.73 18.12 10.92
C TYR A 29 27.65 17.09 10.25
N GLY A 30 28.13 17.38 9.02
CA GLY A 30 29.16 16.56 8.38
C GLY A 30 28.63 15.55 7.36
N LEU A 31 28.95 14.27 7.54
CA LEU A 31 28.72 13.23 6.53
C LEU A 31 27.23 12.94 6.33
N TRP A 32 26.49 12.83 7.44
CA TRP A 32 25.05 12.54 7.45
C TRP A 32 24.25 13.59 6.68
N SER A 33 24.40 14.87 7.03
CA SER A 33 23.72 15.97 6.31
C SER A 33 24.08 15.99 4.83
N LYS A 34 25.35 15.80 4.45
CA LYS A 34 25.76 15.76 3.03
C LYS A 34 25.08 14.63 2.25
N VAL A 35 25.04 13.42 2.82
CA VAL A 35 24.41 12.27 2.19
C VAL A 35 22.90 12.47 2.10
N CYS A 36 22.28 12.92 3.19
CA CYS A 36 20.83 13.10 3.23
C CYS A 36 20.37 14.22 2.29
N ASN A 37 21.09 15.35 2.22
CA ASN A 37 20.84 16.41 1.24
C ASN A 37 20.97 15.90 -0.19
N ARG A 38 22.03 15.13 -0.50
CA ARG A 38 22.19 14.50 -1.82
C ARG A 38 20.99 13.60 -2.17
N HIS A 39 20.50 12.82 -1.20
CA HIS A 39 19.32 12.00 -1.40
C HIS A 39 18.07 12.84 -1.63
N PHE A 40 17.87 13.88 -0.82
CA PHE A 40 16.74 14.79 -0.94
C PHE A 40 16.70 15.46 -2.32
N GLU A 41 17.83 15.97 -2.80
CA GLU A 41 17.95 16.61 -4.11
C GLU A 41 17.77 15.66 -5.30
N LYS A 42 18.26 14.42 -5.18
CA LYS A 42 18.32 13.47 -6.32
C LYS A 42 17.17 12.48 -6.37
N ARG A 43 16.43 12.28 -5.27
CA ARG A 43 15.30 11.35 -5.22
C ARG A 43 14.22 11.76 -6.20
N LYS A 44 13.74 10.76 -6.94
CA LYS A 44 12.61 10.91 -7.85
C LYS A 44 11.58 9.85 -7.50
N HIS A 45 10.38 10.32 -7.21
CA HIS A 45 9.22 9.48 -6.98
C HIS A 45 8.48 9.27 -8.28
N TYR A 46 8.14 8.01 -8.52
CA TYR A 46 7.39 7.60 -9.69
C TYR A 46 6.09 6.95 -9.23
N GLU A 47 5.10 7.09 -10.09
CA GLU A 47 3.77 6.49 -9.93
C GLU A 47 3.56 5.56 -11.11
N PHE A 48 2.98 4.39 -10.85
CA PHE A 48 2.62 3.44 -11.89
C PHE A 48 1.11 3.31 -11.99
N GLU A 49 0.65 3.25 -13.23
CA GLU A 49 -0.70 2.86 -13.59
C GLU A 49 -0.61 1.49 -14.27
N LEU A 50 -1.28 0.52 -13.67
CA LEU A 50 -1.30 -0.87 -14.11
C LEU A 50 -2.69 -1.20 -14.62
N MET A 51 -2.81 -1.59 -15.89
CA MET A 51 -4.02 -2.24 -16.39
C MET A 51 -3.88 -3.74 -16.22
N VAL A 52 -4.87 -4.38 -15.61
CA VAL A 52 -4.83 -5.80 -15.27
C VAL A 52 -6.09 -6.49 -15.78
N ASN A 53 -5.89 -7.65 -16.40
CA ASN A 53 -6.95 -8.61 -16.67
C ASN A 53 -6.54 -10.00 -16.13
N ASP A 54 -7.31 -11.03 -16.44
CA ASP A 54 -7.10 -12.39 -15.91
C ASP A 54 -5.70 -12.98 -16.17
N GLU A 55 -5.04 -12.58 -17.26
CA GLU A 55 -3.82 -13.22 -17.75
C GLU A 55 -2.68 -12.22 -18.02
N ALA A 56 -2.97 -10.93 -18.01
CA ALA A 56 -2.05 -9.89 -18.40
C ALA A 56 -2.03 -8.72 -17.42
N VAL A 57 -0.85 -8.12 -17.31
CA VAL A 57 -0.64 -6.80 -16.72
C VAL A 57 0.11 -5.93 -17.72
N LEU A 58 -0.38 -4.71 -17.94
CA LEU A 58 0.28 -3.67 -18.70
C LEU A 58 0.62 -2.53 -17.75
N ALA A 59 1.88 -2.12 -17.74
CA ALA A 59 2.32 -0.93 -17.02
C ALA A 59 2.63 0.16 -18.05
N GLU A 60 1.91 1.28 -17.97
CA GLU A 60 2.18 2.37 -18.91
C GLU A 60 3.63 2.85 -18.75
N ARG A 61 4.35 2.99 -19.87
CA ARG A 61 5.72 3.51 -19.91
C ARG A 61 6.74 2.71 -19.10
N LEU A 62 6.49 1.41 -18.84
CA LEU A 62 7.40 0.56 -18.09
C LEU A 62 8.82 0.51 -18.67
N GLU A 63 8.94 0.44 -20.00
CA GLU A 63 10.24 0.42 -20.67
C GLU A 63 11.00 1.75 -20.54
N GLU A 64 10.28 2.87 -20.56
CA GLU A 64 10.88 4.18 -20.32
C GLU A 64 11.35 4.28 -18.88
N PHE A 65 10.52 3.84 -17.94
CA PHE A 65 10.89 3.79 -16.53
C PHE A 65 12.13 2.91 -16.29
N ALA A 66 12.22 1.74 -16.93
CA ALA A 66 13.36 0.84 -16.79
C ALA A 66 14.70 1.53 -17.13
N LYS A 67 14.69 2.46 -18.10
CA LYS A 67 15.86 3.29 -18.48
C LYS A 67 16.18 4.38 -17.47
N LEU A 68 15.21 4.77 -16.64
CA LEU A 68 15.34 5.79 -15.59
C LEU A 68 15.77 5.23 -14.24
N ILE A 69 15.78 3.89 -14.08
CA ILE A 69 16.16 3.23 -12.84
C ILE A 69 17.58 3.63 -12.46
N ASN A 70 17.70 4.20 -11.27
CA ASN A 70 18.96 4.58 -10.65
C ASN A 70 18.80 4.48 -9.12
N PRO A 71 19.88 4.57 -8.32
CA PRO A 71 19.80 4.39 -6.87
C PRO A 71 18.84 5.35 -6.15
N PHE A 72 18.52 6.51 -6.75
CA PHE A 72 17.60 7.50 -6.19
C PHE A 72 16.15 7.37 -6.68
N ALA A 73 15.87 6.46 -7.63
CA ALA A 73 14.51 6.22 -8.10
C ALA A 73 13.68 5.51 -7.02
N ARG A 74 12.42 5.91 -6.86
CA ARG A 74 11.48 5.34 -5.88
C ARG A 74 10.12 5.13 -6.53
N ILE A 75 9.58 3.91 -6.41
CA ILE A 75 8.18 3.65 -6.72
C ILE A 75 7.36 4.09 -5.52
N SER A 76 6.65 5.20 -5.64
CA SER A 76 5.86 5.77 -4.54
C SER A 76 4.44 5.20 -4.55
N GLN A 77 3.85 5.05 -5.73
CA GLN A 77 2.42 4.84 -5.90
C GLN A 77 2.17 3.84 -7.00
N ILE A 78 1.22 2.93 -6.79
CA ILE A 78 0.78 1.97 -7.81
C ILE A 78 -0.75 1.96 -7.84
N ARG A 79 -1.33 2.43 -8.94
CA ARG A 79 -2.77 2.43 -9.20
C ARG A 79 -3.09 1.29 -10.14
N ILE A 80 -3.99 0.41 -9.73
CA ILE A 80 -4.44 -0.69 -10.55
C ILE A 80 -5.79 -0.31 -11.16
N PHE A 81 -5.94 -0.61 -12.43
CA PHE A 81 -7.14 -0.44 -13.21
C PHE A 81 -7.51 -1.79 -13.80
N SER A 82 -8.81 -2.09 -13.86
CA SER A 82 -9.27 -3.25 -14.59
C SER A 82 -9.19 -2.97 -16.09
N GLY A 83 -8.57 -3.88 -16.82
CA GLY A 83 -8.40 -3.85 -18.27
C GLY A 83 -9.51 -4.61 -19.01
N TYR A 84 -10.71 -4.75 -18.45
CA TYR A 84 -11.80 -5.48 -19.09
C TYR A 84 -12.03 -5.07 -20.54
N GLY A 85 -12.05 -6.06 -21.43
CA GLY A 85 -12.32 -5.86 -22.86
C GLY A 85 -11.12 -5.34 -23.67
N TYR A 86 -9.96 -5.13 -23.04
CA TYR A 86 -8.74 -4.75 -23.74
C TYR A 86 -7.76 -5.93 -23.81
N ASP A 87 -7.30 -6.22 -25.02
CA ASP A 87 -6.15 -7.10 -25.25
C ASP A 87 -4.87 -6.26 -25.23
N PHE A 88 -3.90 -6.68 -24.43
CA PHE A 88 -2.62 -5.99 -24.31
C PHE A 88 -1.51 -6.97 -23.99
N PRO A 89 -0.26 -6.68 -24.43
CA PRO A 89 0.86 -7.56 -24.16
C PRO A 89 1.08 -7.70 -22.65
N CYS A 90 1.13 -8.94 -22.16
CA CYS A 90 1.46 -9.21 -20.77
C CYS A 90 2.91 -8.80 -20.49
N GLN A 91 3.08 -7.84 -19.59
CA GLN A 91 4.38 -7.31 -19.15
C GLN A 91 4.77 -7.81 -17.75
N LYS A 92 4.14 -8.88 -17.25
CA LYS A 92 4.35 -9.38 -15.88
C LYS A 92 5.82 -9.55 -15.54
N THR A 93 6.58 -10.26 -16.38
CA THR A 93 8.00 -10.53 -16.14
C THR A 93 8.85 -9.26 -16.18
N GLN A 94 8.55 -8.29 -17.06
CA GLN A 94 9.23 -7.00 -17.04
C GLN A 94 8.92 -6.22 -15.75
N LEU A 95 7.65 -6.21 -15.32
CA LEU A 95 7.22 -5.51 -14.11
C LEU A 95 7.87 -6.14 -12.86
N GLU A 96 7.91 -7.47 -12.75
CA GLU A 96 8.62 -8.19 -11.70
C GLU A 96 10.10 -7.79 -11.64
N ARG A 97 10.81 -7.78 -12.78
CA ARG A 97 12.22 -7.34 -12.84
C ARG A 97 12.41 -5.88 -12.40
N VAL A 98 11.49 -5.00 -12.79
CA VAL A 98 11.51 -3.61 -12.36
C VAL A 98 11.32 -3.52 -10.85
N LEU A 99 10.35 -4.24 -10.30
CA LEU A 99 10.09 -4.29 -8.87
C LEU A 99 11.27 -4.87 -8.09
N ASP A 100 11.89 -5.94 -8.60
CA ASP A 100 13.06 -6.61 -8.02
C ASP A 100 14.31 -5.73 -7.97
N SER A 101 14.35 -4.65 -8.76
CA SER A 101 15.39 -3.62 -8.66
C SER A 101 15.27 -2.78 -7.37
N PHE A 102 14.16 -2.91 -6.64
CA PHE A 102 13.85 -2.19 -5.40
C PHE A 102 13.47 -3.13 -4.24
N PRO A 103 14.28 -4.14 -3.90
CA PRO A 103 13.86 -5.27 -3.05
C PRO A 103 13.53 -4.88 -1.60
N ARG A 104 14.08 -3.76 -1.12
CA ARG A 104 13.88 -3.24 0.25
C ARG A 104 13.08 -1.96 0.30
N GLN A 105 12.57 -1.50 -0.86
CA GLN A 105 11.82 -0.27 -0.90
C GLN A 105 10.41 -0.50 -0.38
N ILE A 106 9.98 0.35 0.55
CA ILE A 106 8.59 0.42 1.00
C ILE A 106 7.81 1.28 0.00
N ILE A 107 6.72 0.75 -0.55
CA ILE A 107 5.81 1.48 -1.43
C ILE A 107 4.88 2.33 -0.57
N LYS A 108 4.71 3.62 -0.92
CA LYS A 108 3.87 4.53 -0.13
C LYS A 108 2.39 4.14 -0.22
N ALA A 109 1.89 3.86 -1.42
CA ALA A 109 0.49 3.51 -1.59
C ALA A 109 0.22 2.58 -2.78
N VAL A 110 -0.74 1.66 -2.61
CA VAL A 110 -1.29 0.83 -3.68
C VAL A 110 -2.83 0.88 -3.66
N TRP A 111 -3.45 1.12 -4.82
CA TRP A 111 -4.89 1.17 -4.99
C TRP A 111 -5.40 0.03 -5.87
N PHE A 112 -6.30 -0.76 -5.30
CA PHE A 112 -7.04 -1.84 -5.97
C PHE A 112 -8.47 -1.35 -6.26
N PRO A 113 -8.92 -1.41 -7.52
CA PRO A 113 -10.25 -0.94 -7.88
C PRO A 113 -11.30 -1.97 -7.44
N MET A 114 -12.55 -1.51 -7.32
CA MET A 114 -13.70 -2.40 -7.05
C MET A 114 -13.92 -3.41 -8.17
N SER A 115 -13.61 -3.05 -9.42
CA SER A 115 -13.83 -3.90 -10.59
C SER A 115 -12.85 -5.07 -10.69
N LEU A 116 -11.82 -5.12 -9.85
CA LEU A 116 -10.85 -6.21 -9.87
C LEU A 116 -11.49 -7.49 -9.30
N GLN A 117 -11.26 -8.64 -9.93
CA GLN A 117 -11.71 -9.93 -9.44
C GLN A 117 -10.70 -10.54 -8.47
N PRO A 118 -11.14 -11.40 -7.53
CA PRO A 118 -10.23 -12.11 -6.64
C PRO A 118 -9.10 -12.86 -7.36
N ARG A 119 -9.36 -13.42 -8.55
CA ARG A 119 -8.32 -14.10 -9.37
C ARG A 119 -7.25 -13.15 -9.90
N GLU A 120 -7.62 -11.93 -10.27
CA GLU A 120 -6.69 -10.89 -10.74
C GLU A 120 -5.86 -10.37 -9.56
N THR A 121 -6.47 -10.24 -8.38
CA THR A 121 -5.74 -9.99 -7.13
C THR A 121 -4.71 -11.07 -6.86
N LEU A 122 -5.05 -12.36 -7.01
CA LEU A 122 -4.07 -13.46 -6.88
C LEU A 122 -2.97 -13.40 -7.94
N PHE A 123 -3.31 -13.04 -9.18
CA PHE A 123 -2.32 -12.87 -10.26
C PHE A 123 -1.26 -11.81 -9.91
N LEU A 124 -1.67 -10.75 -9.21
CA LEU A 124 -0.82 -9.66 -8.71
C LEU A 124 -0.10 -9.98 -7.38
N ARG A 125 -0.05 -11.24 -6.94
CA ARG A 125 0.58 -11.63 -5.67
C ARG A 125 2.03 -11.17 -5.52
N PHE A 126 2.81 -11.13 -6.60
CA PHE A 126 4.18 -10.62 -6.59
C PHE A 126 4.26 -9.12 -6.24
N LEU A 127 3.20 -8.37 -6.50
CA LEU A 127 3.10 -6.93 -6.28
C LEU A 127 2.68 -6.60 -4.85
N TRP A 128 1.59 -7.22 -4.37
CA TRP A 128 1.01 -6.86 -3.07
C TRP A 128 1.67 -7.54 -1.89
N LYS A 129 2.42 -8.64 -2.08
CA LYS A 129 3.29 -9.21 -1.02
C LYS A 129 4.56 -8.40 -0.74
N ARG A 130 4.54 -7.10 -1.03
CA ARG A 130 5.65 -6.18 -0.76
C ARG A 130 5.32 -5.27 0.43
N PRO A 131 6.32 -4.73 1.12
CA PRO A 131 6.10 -3.74 2.16
C PRO A 131 5.39 -2.50 1.60
N ILE A 132 4.17 -2.24 2.04
CA ILE A 132 3.31 -1.15 1.57
C ILE A 132 2.79 -0.36 2.79
N ARG A 133 2.84 0.97 2.75
CA ARG A 133 2.33 1.82 3.85
C ARG A 133 0.84 2.04 3.80
N THR A 134 0.29 2.24 2.61
CA THR A 134 -1.12 2.51 2.40
C THR A 134 -1.68 1.53 1.41
N ILE A 135 -2.71 0.78 1.78
CA ILE A 135 -3.49 0.00 0.83
C ILE A 135 -4.89 0.57 0.73
N SER A 136 -5.44 0.61 -0.47
CA SER A 136 -6.83 0.96 -0.72
C SER A 136 -7.45 -0.13 -1.57
N PHE A 137 -8.55 -0.73 -1.11
CA PHE A 137 -9.18 -1.84 -1.82
C PHE A 137 -10.68 -1.91 -1.56
N SER A 138 -11.41 -2.58 -2.45
CA SER A 138 -12.81 -2.95 -2.21
C SER A 138 -12.85 -4.31 -1.52
N ALA A 139 -13.70 -4.48 -0.51
CA ALA A 139 -13.92 -5.79 0.10
C ALA A 139 -14.37 -6.83 -0.94
N LEU A 140 -15.00 -6.40 -2.03
CA LEU A 140 -15.48 -7.28 -3.12
C LEU A 140 -14.35 -7.82 -4.02
N SER A 141 -13.18 -7.18 -4.06
CA SER A 141 -12.14 -7.45 -5.07
C SER A 141 -10.95 -8.25 -4.57
N ILE A 142 -10.92 -8.59 -3.29
CA ILE A 142 -9.74 -9.10 -2.60
C ILE A 142 -9.92 -10.52 -2.05
N THR A 143 -8.80 -11.19 -1.81
CA THR A 143 -8.75 -12.52 -1.20
C THR A 143 -8.43 -12.44 0.29
N ASP A 144 -8.80 -13.49 1.02
CA ASP A 144 -8.43 -13.67 2.43
C ASP A 144 -6.92 -13.59 2.64
N GLU A 145 -6.14 -14.17 1.70
CA GLU A 145 -4.67 -14.10 1.74
C GLU A 145 -4.13 -12.66 1.65
N PHE A 146 -4.78 -11.80 0.85
CA PHE A 146 -4.41 -10.39 0.72
C PHE A 146 -4.60 -9.65 2.04
N VAL A 147 -5.74 -9.86 2.70
CA VAL A 147 -6.03 -9.23 4.01
C VAL A 147 -5.08 -9.73 5.06
N ASP A 148 -4.93 -11.06 5.19
CA ASP A 148 -4.07 -11.69 6.18
C ASP A 148 -2.63 -11.16 6.08
N TYR A 149 -2.04 -11.16 4.88
CA TYR A 149 -0.68 -10.66 4.69
C TYR A 149 -0.56 -9.19 5.15
N HIS A 150 -1.49 -8.33 4.73
CA HIS A 150 -1.38 -6.92 5.04
C HIS A 150 -1.63 -6.61 6.52
N LEU A 151 -2.59 -7.26 7.15
CA LEU A 151 -2.91 -6.99 8.55
C LEU A 151 -1.88 -7.61 9.50
N LEU A 152 -1.38 -8.82 9.19
CA LEU A 152 -0.58 -9.64 10.10
C LEU A 152 0.93 -9.62 9.79
N GLU A 153 1.33 -9.55 8.51
CA GLU A 153 2.73 -9.70 8.09
C GLU A 153 3.36 -8.39 7.62
N ASN A 154 2.59 -7.46 7.05
CA ASN A 154 3.09 -6.19 6.55
C ASN A 154 3.32 -5.17 7.68
N HIS A 155 4.45 -5.29 8.37
CA HIS A 155 4.85 -4.37 9.45
C HIS A 155 5.03 -2.91 9.02
N SER A 156 5.09 -2.63 7.72
CA SER A 156 5.16 -1.25 7.19
C SER A 156 3.80 -0.60 7.00
N LEU A 157 2.69 -1.36 7.16
CA LEU A 157 1.34 -0.87 6.91
C LEU A 157 0.91 0.14 7.97
N GLN A 158 0.62 1.36 7.52
CA GLN A 158 0.18 2.47 8.36
C GLN A 158 -1.30 2.79 8.16
N LEU A 159 -1.79 2.63 6.92
CA LEU A 159 -3.13 3.04 6.56
C LEU A 159 -3.83 1.97 5.71
N VAL A 160 -5.02 1.56 6.13
CA VAL A 160 -5.91 0.68 5.35
C VAL A 160 -7.13 1.46 4.93
N ARG A 161 -7.42 1.50 3.64
CA ARG A 161 -8.62 2.10 3.06
C ARG A 161 -9.50 1.02 2.49
N VAL A 162 -10.69 0.84 3.05
CA VAL A 162 -11.63 -0.17 2.57
C VAL A 162 -12.88 0.49 1.99
N HIS A 163 -13.30 -0.01 0.83
CA HIS A 163 -14.51 0.39 0.12
C HIS A 163 -15.48 -0.80 0.06
N HIS A 164 -16.78 -0.53 -0.03
CA HIS A 164 -17.82 -1.56 -0.25
C HIS A 164 -17.75 -2.75 0.73
N ALA A 165 -17.43 -2.51 1.99
CA ALA A 165 -17.39 -3.54 3.02
C ALA A 165 -18.74 -3.65 3.74
N SER A 166 -19.06 -4.87 4.15
CA SER A 166 -20.18 -5.14 5.05
C SER A 166 -19.80 -4.76 6.50
N TYR A 167 -20.80 -4.63 7.38
CA TYR A 167 -20.54 -4.40 8.80
C TYR A 167 -19.76 -5.57 9.41
N GLY A 168 -20.13 -6.82 9.09
CA GLY A 168 -19.42 -8.01 9.55
C GLY A 168 -17.96 -8.07 9.10
N PHE A 169 -17.67 -7.67 7.85
CA PHE A 169 -16.30 -7.55 7.36
C PHE A 169 -15.50 -6.53 8.18
N MET A 170 -16.07 -5.36 8.45
CA MET A 170 -15.42 -4.31 9.23
C MET A 170 -15.18 -4.72 10.68
N CYS A 171 -16.13 -5.42 11.32
CA CYS A 171 -15.95 -6.01 12.65
C CYS A 171 -14.72 -6.92 12.70
N LYS A 172 -14.63 -7.85 11.75
CA LYS A 172 -13.49 -8.78 11.64
C LYS A 172 -12.18 -8.04 11.41
N LEU A 173 -12.20 -7.03 10.54
CA LEU A 173 -11.01 -6.25 10.21
C LEU A 173 -10.51 -5.47 11.43
N ILE A 174 -11.40 -4.79 12.15
CA ILE A 174 -11.04 -4.08 13.38
C ILE A 174 -10.56 -5.03 14.48
N LYS A 175 -11.20 -6.19 14.62
CA LYS A 175 -10.77 -7.20 15.59
C LYS A 175 -9.36 -7.70 15.28
N THR A 176 -9.07 -8.05 14.03
CA THR A 176 -7.72 -8.44 13.61
C THR A 176 -6.72 -7.29 13.73
N TRP A 177 -7.13 -6.07 13.41
CA TRP A 177 -6.29 -4.88 13.54
C TRP A 177 -5.90 -4.59 14.99
N THR A 178 -6.81 -4.86 15.92
CA THR A 178 -6.65 -4.58 17.35
C THR A 178 -5.95 -5.71 18.09
N ASP A 179 -6.34 -6.96 17.81
CA ASP A 179 -5.88 -8.14 18.53
C ASP A 179 -4.68 -8.81 17.87
N GLU A 180 -4.33 -8.43 16.64
CA GLU A 180 -3.30 -9.08 15.80
C GLU A 180 -3.54 -10.59 15.59
N LEU A 181 -4.81 -11.00 15.64
CA LEU A 181 -5.24 -12.39 15.46
C LEU A 181 -5.83 -12.63 14.08
N LYS A 182 -5.42 -13.74 13.46
CA LYS A 182 -5.98 -14.23 12.21
C LYS A 182 -7.44 -14.64 12.38
N GLN A 183 -8.30 -14.25 11.44
CA GLN A 183 -9.68 -14.75 11.34
C GLN A 183 -9.74 -15.99 10.44
N GLU A 184 -10.75 -16.83 10.62
CA GLU A 184 -10.93 -18.03 9.80
C GLU A 184 -11.40 -17.72 8.38
N LEU A 185 -12.33 -16.77 8.21
CA LEU A 185 -12.89 -16.37 6.92
C LEU A 185 -13.29 -14.89 6.92
N TRP A 186 -12.97 -14.18 5.84
CA TRP A 186 -13.31 -12.76 5.69
C TRP A 186 -14.71 -12.53 5.09
N HIS A 187 -15.20 -13.45 4.26
CA HIS A 187 -16.42 -13.29 3.45
C HIS A 187 -17.68 -13.98 4.01
N GLU A 188 -17.78 -14.18 5.32
CA GLU A 188 -19.02 -14.74 5.87
C GLU A 188 -20.17 -13.76 5.72
N SER A 189 -21.33 -14.27 5.30
CA SER A 189 -22.58 -13.52 5.24
C SER A 189 -22.85 -12.85 6.58
N ASP A 190 -23.19 -11.56 6.57
CA ASP A 190 -23.62 -10.82 7.77
C ASP A 190 -24.74 -11.63 8.45
N THR A 191 -24.41 -12.28 9.56
CA THR A 191 -25.37 -13.01 10.41
C THR A 191 -26.02 -12.08 11.43
N GLU A 192 -25.48 -10.87 11.56
CA GLU A 192 -25.97 -9.86 12.49
C GLU A 192 -26.98 -8.95 11.79
N GLU A 193 -28.10 -8.65 12.46
CA GLU A 193 -29.10 -7.65 12.03
C GLU A 193 -28.55 -6.21 11.98
N LYS A 194 -27.25 -6.03 12.21
CA LYS A 194 -26.60 -4.73 12.25
C LYS A 194 -26.33 -4.21 10.85
N SER A 195 -26.75 -2.98 10.63
CA SER A 195 -26.51 -2.27 9.38
C SER A 195 -25.18 -1.51 9.43
N PHE A 196 -24.74 -1.03 8.27
CA PHE A 196 -23.57 -0.20 8.16
C PHE A 196 -23.64 1.09 9.02
N PHE A 197 -24.84 1.62 9.29
CA PHE A 197 -25.03 2.78 10.16
C PHE A 197 -24.58 2.54 11.61
N ASN A 198 -24.35 1.28 12.00
CA ASN A 198 -23.85 0.91 13.31
C ASN A 198 -22.31 0.93 13.40
N ILE A 199 -21.57 1.36 12.37
CA ILE A 199 -20.09 1.32 12.37
C ILE A 199 -19.45 2.16 13.50
N ARG A 200 -20.17 3.16 14.03
CA ARG A 200 -19.76 3.93 15.21
C ARG A 200 -19.58 3.03 16.45
N ASP A 201 -20.30 1.91 16.54
CA ASP A 201 -20.14 0.92 17.62
C ASP A 201 -18.73 0.30 17.64
N LEU A 202 -18.02 0.35 16.51
CA LEU A 202 -16.65 -0.17 16.36
C LEU A 202 -15.59 0.91 16.62
N GLY A 203 -15.98 2.08 17.13
CA GLY A 203 -15.07 3.17 17.45
C GLY A 203 -14.69 4.05 16.27
N PHE A 204 -15.43 3.96 15.15
CA PHE A 204 -15.23 4.86 14.03
C PHE A 204 -15.89 6.22 14.25
N GLU A 205 -15.14 7.27 13.93
CA GLU A 205 -15.65 8.65 13.88
C GLU A 205 -16.04 9.01 12.45
N GLU A 206 -17.19 9.65 12.29
CA GLU A 206 -17.67 10.12 10.98
C GLU A 206 -16.98 11.43 10.60
N ASP A 207 -16.42 11.47 9.40
CA ASP A 207 -15.80 12.64 8.79
C ASP A 207 -16.47 12.93 7.43
N GLU A 208 -16.71 14.21 7.16
CA GLU A 208 -17.33 14.65 5.92
C GLU A 208 -16.29 14.59 4.79
N TRP A 209 -16.46 13.63 3.88
CA TRP A 209 -15.62 13.53 2.70
C TRP A 209 -16.40 13.99 1.45
N GLN A 210 -15.70 14.62 0.50
CA GLN A 210 -16.33 15.26 -0.66
C GLN A 210 -17.22 14.33 -1.52
N MET A 211 -17.07 13.01 -1.38
CA MET A 211 -17.81 12.00 -2.14
C MET A 211 -18.55 10.97 -1.28
N GLY A 212 -18.71 11.20 0.03
CA GLY A 212 -19.43 10.27 0.91
C GLY A 212 -19.05 10.39 2.38
N LEU A 213 -19.46 9.41 3.18
CA LEU A 213 -19.08 9.34 4.59
C LEU A 213 -17.76 8.60 4.72
N GLN A 214 -16.80 9.24 5.39
CA GLN A 214 -15.55 8.61 5.79
C GLN A 214 -15.62 8.25 7.27
N TYR A 215 -15.08 7.09 7.59
CA TYR A 215 -14.99 6.60 8.96
C TYR A 215 -13.54 6.23 9.25
N SER A 216 -12.94 6.71 10.34
CA SER A 216 -11.58 6.29 10.73
C SER A 216 -11.49 5.73 12.16
N ALA A 217 -10.54 4.82 12.36
CA ALA A 217 -10.17 4.24 13.65
C ALA A 217 -8.64 4.09 13.74
N VAL A 218 -8.05 4.42 14.89
CA VAL A 218 -6.60 4.36 15.11
C VAL A 218 -6.28 3.28 16.15
N SER A 219 -5.34 2.40 15.85
CA SER A 219 -4.86 1.38 16.78
C SER A 219 -3.98 1.99 17.89
N LYS A 220 -3.73 1.20 18.93
CA LYS A 220 -2.73 1.54 19.97
C LYS A 220 -1.32 1.74 19.41
N SER A 221 -0.98 1.11 18.28
CA SER A 221 0.30 1.26 17.60
C SER A 221 0.37 2.50 16.69
N GLY A 222 -0.70 3.32 16.63
CA GLY A 222 -0.77 4.50 15.78
C GLY A 222 -1.02 4.19 14.30
N ARG A 223 -1.38 2.95 13.97
CA ARG A 223 -1.81 2.57 12.61
C ARG A 223 -3.29 2.95 12.45
N GLU A 224 -3.66 3.45 11.29
CA GLU A 224 -5.00 3.92 10.98
C GLU A 224 -5.73 2.97 10.02
N VAL A 225 -7.01 2.74 10.27
CA VAL A 225 -7.95 2.16 9.30
C VAL A 225 -8.97 3.23 8.96
N THR A 226 -9.13 3.49 7.67
CA THR A 226 -10.17 4.35 7.13
C THR A 226 -11.11 3.51 6.27
N PHE A 227 -12.39 3.81 6.36
CA PHE A 227 -13.43 3.21 5.55
C PHE A 227 -14.20 4.31 4.80
N TYR A 228 -14.64 3.99 3.58
CA TYR A 228 -15.46 4.86 2.76
C TYR A 228 -16.81 4.21 2.49
N ALA A 229 -17.86 4.82 3.03
CA ALA A 229 -19.24 4.42 2.77
C ALA A 229 -19.69 5.09 1.47
N THR A 230 -19.84 4.28 0.43
CA THR A 230 -20.56 4.68 -0.78
C THR A 230 -22.05 4.50 -0.53
N GLN A 231 -22.82 5.58 -0.64
CA GLN A 231 -24.29 5.54 -0.61
C GLN A 231 -24.84 4.87 -1.87
#